data_AF-A0A764XCY8-F1
#
_entry.id   AF-A0A764XCY8-F1
#
_cell.length_a   1.000
_cell.length_b   1.000
_cell.length_c   1.000
_cell.angle_alpha   90.00
_cell.angle_beta   90.00
_cell.angle_gamma   90.00
#
_symmetry.space_group_name_H-M   'P 1'
#
loop_
_entity.id
_entity.type
_entity.pdbx_description
1 polymer ?
#
loop_
_entity_poly.entity_id
_entity_poly.type
_entity_poly.pdbx_seq_one_letter_code
_entity_poly.pdbx_strand_id
1 'polypeptide(L)'
;MNNNQQLNKFTYPCLIGQQGGRRVLTISVTFTELFRVLAVNRQQHTLERSQRVLNQKRATAFADYLVNALSTKSDYIIPPLIGNIDGEIIVEPSPQFPGFGTVTIPMSSKIDLFDGQHRNFGILETCELLCNLDTQTVTVELTENLPCAVRQQFFADINGNASKPNAAINLAYDRTNILSQMVREMVESNDVLFRVTDFERTNITGKTPYWVSFKAFCDASGRFI
;
A
#
# COMPACT_ATOMS: atom_id res chain seq x y z
N MET A 1 28.36 -36.89 -10.69
CA MET A 1 28.63 -36.03 -9.53
C MET A 1 27.43 -35.10 -9.38
N ASN A 2 26.48 -35.46 -8.52
CA ASN A 2 25.27 -34.66 -8.27
C ASN A 2 25.61 -33.54 -7.28
N ASN A 3 26.00 -32.38 -7.78
CA ASN A 3 25.96 -31.15 -6.99
C ASN A 3 24.51 -30.65 -6.95
N ASN A 4 23.67 -31.32 -6.16
CA ASN A 4 22.45 -30.68 -5.66
C ASN A 4 22.89 -29.63 -4.64
N GLN A 5 23.30 -28.46 -5.12
CA GLN A 5 23.32 -27.27 -4.29
C GLN A 5 21.88 -27.05 -3.82
N GLN A 6 21.62 -27.38 -2.55
CA GLN A 6 20.35 -27.13 -1.91
C GLN A 6 20.19 -25.61 -1.82
N LEU A 7 19.62 -25.01 -2.87
CA LEU A 7 19.30 -23.58 -2.90
C LEU A 7 18.43 -23.27 -1.69
N ASN A 8 18.85 -22.31 -0.87
CA ASN A 8 18.05 -21.83 0.25
C ASN A 8 16.68 -21.34 -0.27
N LYS A 9 15.62 -21.56 0.51
CA LYS A 9 14.24 -21.26 0.11
C LYS A 9 13.48 -20.55 1.23
N PHE A 10 12.52 -19.72 0.85
CA PHE A 10 11.49 -19.22 1.75
C PHE A 10 10.18 -19.97 1.51
N THR A 11 9.42 -20.22 2.57
CA THR A 11 8.16 -20.95 2.47
C THR A 11 7.08 -20.17 3.21
N TYR A 12 5.97 -19.89 2.53
CA TYR A 12 4.86 -19.12 3.07
C TYR A 12 3.53 -19.85 2.86
N PRO A 13 2.61 -19.81 3.85
CA PRO A 13 1.20 -20.03 3.57
C PRO A 13 0.72 -18.97 2.57
N CYS A 14 -0.11 -19.39 1.62
CA CYS A 14 -0.61 -18.51 0.57
C CYS A 14 -2.08 -18.75 0.25
N LEU A 15 -2.74 -17.70 -0.23
CA LEU A 15 -3.97 -17.78 -1.00
C LEU A 15 -3.61 -17.94 -2.48
N ILE A 16 -4.29 -18.84 -3.18
CA ILE A 16 -4.13 -19.14 -4.60
C ILE A 16 -5.37 -18.61 -5.33
N GLY A 17 -5.23 -17.44 -5.94
CA GLY A 17 -6.27 -16.77 -6.71
C GLY A 17 -6.08 -16.88 -8.22
N GLN A 18 -7.05 -16.35 -8.97
CA GLN A 18 -6.94 -16.15 -10.41
C GLN A 18 -7.42 -14.75 -10.82
N GLN A 19 -6.65 -14.09 -11.69
CA GLN A 19 -7.00 -12.82 -12.32
C GLN A 19 -6.63 -12.86 -13.80
N GLY A 20 -7.57 -12.57 -14.69
CA GLY A 20 -7.31 -12.56 -16.15
C GLY A 20 -6.70 -13.87 -16.67
N GLY A 21 -7.15 -15.01 -16.12
CA GLY A 21 -6.66 -16.35 -16.47
C GLY A 21 -5.27 -16.71 -15.92
N ARG A 22 -4.69 -15.88 -15.04
CA ARG A 22 -3.37 -16.08 -14.43
C ARG A 22 -3.50 -16.42 -12.97
N ARG A 23 -2.65 -17.32 -12.47
CA ARG A 23 -2.51 -17.57 -11.04
C ARG A 23 -1.93 -16.34 -10.36
N VAL A 24 -2.52 -15.96 -9.24
CA VAL A 24 -2.06 -14.88 -8.37
C VAL A 24 -1.93 -15.44 -6.97
N LEU A 25 -0.81 -15.18 -6.31
CA LEU A 25 -0.55 -15.66 -4.95
C LEU A 25 -0.60 -14.49 -3.98
N THR A 26 -1.31 -14.65 -2.88
CA THR A 26 -1.28 -13.67 -1.78
C THR A 26 -0.60 -14.29 -0.57
N ILE A 27 0.46 -13.65 -0.09
CA ILE A 27 1.22 -14.07 1.09
C ILE A 27 1.24 -12.94 2.13
N SER A 28 1.45 -13.32 3.39
CA SER A 28 1.76 -12.37 4.47
C SER A 28 3.24 -12.50 4.80
N VAL A 29 3.97 -11.39 4.76
CA VAL A 29 5.43 -11.36 5.00
C VAL A 29 5.69 -10.44 6.20
N THR A 30 6.54 -10.87 7.12
CA THR A 30 6.94 -10.02 8.25
C THR A 30 7.76 -8.82 7.76
N PHE A 31 7.72 -7.69 8.47
CA PHE A 31 8.47 -6.50 8.08
C PHE A 31 9.97 -6.76 7.97
N THR A 32 10.51 -7.64 8.83
CA THR A 32 11.94 -8.00 8.85
C THR A 32 12.33 -8.93 7.69
N GLU A 33 11.44 -9.84 7.26
CA GLU A 33 11.66 -10.71 6.11
C GLU A 33 11.52 -9.97 4.78
N LEU A 34 10.72 -8.91 4.74
CA LEU A 34 10.42 -8.14 3.52
C LEU A 34 11.70 -7.70 2.79
N PHE A 35 12.74 -7.29 3.53
CA PHE A 35 14.05 -6.92 2.98
C PHE A 35 14.74 -8.07 2.23
N ARG A 36 14.57 -9.31 2.71
CA ARG A 36 15.21 -10.51 2.14
C ARG A 36 14.43 -11.06 0.95
N VAL A 37 13.12 -10.90 0.97
CA VAL A 37 12.19 -11.38 -0.06
C VAL A 37 12.15 -10.43 -1.26
N LEU A 38 12.27 -9.13 -1.03
CA LEU A 38 12.27 -8.10 -2.07
C LEU A 38 13.71 -7.65 -2.38
N ALA A 39 14.33 -8.29 -3.37
CA ALA A 39 15.63 -7.83 -3.88
C ALA A 39 15.51 -6.42 -4.47
N VAL A 40 16.04 -5.41 -3.76
CA VAL A 40 16.00 -4.01 -4.21
C VAL A 40 16.91 -3.83 -5.43
N ASN A 41 16.33 -3.81 -6.64
CA ASN A 41 17.04 -3.40 -7.84
C ASN A 41 17.20 -1.88 -7.88
N ARG A 42 18.35 -1.38 -7.41
CA ARG A 42 18.63 0.06 -7.34
C ARG A 42 18.96 0.71 -8.69
N GLN A 43 19.24 -0.04 -9.76
CA GLN A 43 19.70 0.52 -11.04
C GLN A 43 19.24 -0.30 -12.25
N GLN A 44 18.15 0.10 -12.90
CA GLN A 44 17.77 -0.37 -14.24
C GLN A 44 17.19 0.80 -15.05
N HIS A 45 17.37 0.75 -16.38
CA HIS A 45 16.86 1.76 -17.29
C HIS A 45 15.32 1.81 -17.23
N THR A 46 14.69 2.96 -17.51
CA THR A 46 13.23 3.13 -17.29
C THR A 46 12.36 2.14 -18.08
N LEU A 47 12.80 1.72 -19.27
CA LEU A 47 12.10 0.72 -20.09
C LEU A 47 12.30 -0.73 -19.63
N GLU A 48 13.27 -0.98 -18.74
CA GLU A 48 13.59 -2.31 -18.21
C GLU A 48 12.88 -2.59 -16.89
N ARG A 49 12.28 -1.55 -16.28
CA ARG A 49 11.54 -1.65 -15.02
C ARG A 49 10.04 -1.46 -15.23
N SER A 50 9.26 -2.08 -14.35
CA SER A 50 7.81 -1.87 -14.19
C SER A 50 7.51 -0.94 -13.00
N GLN A 51 8.41 0.00 -12.73
CA GLN A 51 8.47 0.80 -11.50
C GLN A 51 8.72 2.29 -11.80
N ARG A 52 8.11 3.19 -11.02
CA ARG A 52 8.45 4.62 -11.05
C ARG A 52 9.70 4.92 -10.21
N VAL A 53 10.33 6.07 -10.43
CA VAL A 53 11.39 6.55 -9.54
C VAL A 53 10.82 6.75 -8.13
N LEU A 54 11.54 6.26 -7.11
CA LEU A 54 11.18 6.48 -5.72
C LEU A 54 11.17 7.98 -5.41
N ASN A 55 10.10 8.44 -4.78
CA ASN A 55 10.02 9.81 -4.26
C ASN A 55 10.34 9.73 -2.76
N GLN A 56 11.54 10.17 -2.40
CA GLN A 56 12.04 10.05 -1.03
C GLN A 56 11.09 10.69 0.00
N LYS A 57 10.58 11.90 -0.29
CA LYS A 57 9.65 12.59 0.61
C LYS A 57 8.39 11.77 0.91
N ARG A 58 7.83 11.11 -0.10
CA ARG A 58 6.64 10.25 0.08
C ARG A 58 6.96 8.95 0.82
N ALA A 59 8.16 8.44 0.63
CA ALA A 59 8.62 7.24 1.31
C ALA A 59 8.81 7.51 2.80
N THR A 60 9.51 8.61 3.14
CA THR A 60 9.70 9.09 4.52
C THR A 60 8.36 9.41 5.18
N ALA A 61 7.43 10.07 4.50
CA ALA A 61 6.10 10.33 5.07
C ALA A 61 5.33 9.03 5.42
N PHE A 62 5.57 7.92 4.70
CA PHE A 62 4.99 6.63 5.03
C PHE A 62 5.71 5.96 6.21
N ALA A 63 7.04 6.11 6.30
CA ALA A 63 7.79 5.69 7.48
C ALA A 63 7.29 6.42 8.74
N ASP A 64 7.14 7.75 8.67
CA ASP A 64 6.60 8.56 9.77
C ASP A 64 5.21 8.09 10.20
N TYR A 65 4.34 7.76 9.24
CA TYR A 65 3.02 7.19 9.51
C TYR A 65 3.11 5.89 10.35
N LEU A 66 3.98 4.96 9.94
CA LEU A 66 4.15 3.69 10.66
C LEU A 66 4.85 3.87 12.01
N VAL A 67 5.92 4.65 12.07
CA VAL A 67 6.69 4.91 13.30
C VAL A 67 5.79 5.55 14.35
N ASN A 68 5.00 6.56 13.95
CA ASN A 68 4.05 7.18 14.86
C ASN A 68 3.04 6.14 15.37
N ALA A 69 2.40 5.39 14.47
CA ALA A 69 1.39 4.43 14.87
C ALA A 69 1.92 3.33 15.81
N LEU A 70 3.10 2.79 15.51
CA LEU A 70 3.75 1.77 16.34
C LEU A 70 4.19 2.34 17.70
N SER A 71 4.71 3.57 17.73
CA SER A 71 5.17 4.21 18.96
C SER A 71 4.02 4.61 19.89
N THR A 72 2.89 5.04 19.33
CA THR A 72 1.68 5.40 20.09
C THR A 72 0.72 4.25 20.29
N LYS A 73 1.01 3.06 19.71
CA LYS A 73 0.11 1.90 19.67
C LYS A 73 -1.28 2.24 19.11
N SER A 74 -1.32 3.06 18.07
CA SER A 74 -2.56 3.41 17.38
C SER A 74 -2.82 2.49 16.20
N ASP A 75 -4.07 2.46 15.76
CA ASP A 75 -4.48 1.68 14.60
C ASP A 75 -3.79 2.16 13.33
N TYR A 76 -3.40 1.22 12.47
CA TYR A 76 -2.85 1.50 11.15
C TYR A 76 -3.19 0.37 10.18
N ILE A 77 -3.14 0.66 8.87
CA ILE A 77 -3.31 -0.37 7.84
C ILE A 77 -2.41 -0.07 6.65
N ILE A 78 -1.80 -1.12 6.11
CA ILE A 78 -0.94 -1.05 4.92
C ILE A 78 -1.68 -1.73 3.78
N PRO A 79 -2.03 -1.02 2.70
CA PRO A 79 -2.59 -1.68 1.52
C PRO A 79 -1.58 -2.67 0.93
N PRO A 80 -2.01 -3.75 0.25
CA PRO A 80 -1.12 -4.79 -0.25
C PRO A 80 -0.03 -4.28 -1.20
N LEU A 81 1.17 -4.82 -1.08
CA LEU A 81 2.22 -4.64 -2.09
C LEU A 81 1.92 -5.57 -3.26
N ILE A 82 2.09 -5.09 -4.49
CA ILE A 82 1.77 -5.88 -5.69
C ILE A 82 3.01 -6.01 -6.55
N GLY A 83 3.36 -7.24 -6.90
CA GLY A 83 4.56 -7.55 -7.64
C GLY A 83 4.50 -8.81 -8.48
N ASN A 84 5.66 -9.17 -9.00
CA ASN A 84 5.89 -10.35 -9.81
C ASN A 84 7.14 -11.07 -9.31
N ILE A 85 7.07 -12.40 -9.22
CA ILE A 85 8.20 -13.27 -8.93
C ILE A 85 8.76 -13.78 -10.27
N ASP A 86 10.03 -13.47 -10.54
CA ASP A 86 10.82 -14.10 -11.59
C ASP A 86 11.63 -15.26 -10.98
N GLY A 87 11.22 -16.49 -11.27
CA GLY A 87 11.81 -17.70 -10.71
C GLY A 87 10.88 -18.91 -10.76
N GLU A 88 11.47 -20.09 -10.52
CA GLU A 88 10.73 -21.36 -10.42
C GLU A 88 10.23 -21.57 -9.00
N ILE A 89 9.01 -21.13 -8.72
CA ILE A 89 8.36 -21.38 -7.43
C ILE A 89 7.59 -22.71 -7.43
N ILE A 90 7.43 -23.29 -6.25
CA ILE A 90 6.61 -24.48 -6.05
C ILE A 90 5.38 -24.05 -5.25
N VAL A 91 4.20 -24.31 -5.79
CA VAL A 91 2.92 -24.03 -5.12
C VAL A 91 2.22 -25.36 -4.87
N GLU A 92 1.97 -25.65 -3.61
CA GLU A 92 1.31 -26.88 -3.15
C GLU A 92 -0.05 -26.51 -2.55
N PRO A 93 -1.15 -26.71 -3.29
CA PRO A 93 -2.48 -26.45 -2.78
C PRO A 93 -2.80 -27.33 -1.57
N SER A 94 -3.55 -26.78 -0.62
CA SER A 94 -4.06 -27.56 0.51
C SER A 94 -5.06 -28.61 -0.01
N PRO A 95 -4.97 -29.88 0.42
CA PRO A 95 -5.93 -30.92 0.04
C PRO A 95 -7.38 -30.63 0.44
N GLN A 96 -7.58 -29.89 1.55
CA GLN A 96 -8.91 -29.60 2.11
C GLN A 96 -9.51 -28.33 1.52
N PHE A 97 -8.69 -27.28 1.39
CA PHE A 97 -9.05 -26.00 0.80
C PHE A 97 -8.15 -25.66 -0.41
N PRO A 98 -8.54 -26.02 -1.64
CA PRO A 98 -7.70 -25.81 -2.83
C PRO A 98 -7.37 -24.36 -3.16
N GLY A 99 -8.15 -23.40 -2.63
CA GLY A 99 -7.86 -21.98 -2.74
C GLY A 99 -6.72 -21.49 -1.83
N PHE A 100 -6.26 -22.32 -0.89
CA PHE A 100 -5.10 -22.04 -0.04
C PHE A 100 -3.99 -23.05 -0.36
N GLY A 101 -2.78 -22.74 0.06
CA GLY A 101 -1.66 -23.65 -0.09
C GLY A 101 -0.39 -23.13 0.54
N THR A 102 0.72 -23.78 0.19
CA THR A 102 2.06 -23.36 0.56
C THR A 102 2.82 -22.99 -0.70
N VAL A 103 3.45 -21.81 -0.70
CA VAL A 103 4.39 -21.42 -1.75
C VAL A 103 5.81 -21.53 -1.23
N THR A 104 6.68 -22.17 -2.00
CA THR A 104 8.11 -22.23 -1.77
C THR A 104 8.82 -21.41 -2.84
N ILE A 105 9.51 -20.35 -2.40
CA ILE A 105 10.21 -19.39 -3.24
C ILE A 105 11.72 -19.61 -3.07
N PRO A 106 12.45 -20.03 -4.12
CA PRO A 106 13.91 -20.08 -4.07
C PRO A 106 14.50 -18.70 -3.77
N MET A 107 15.53 -18.62 -2.92
CA MET A 107 16.20 -17.34 -2.61
C MET A 107 16.88 -16.70 -3.84
N SER A 108 17.12 -17.46 -4.90
CA SER A 108 17.59 -16.96 -6.19
C SER A 108 16.50 -16.27 -7.03
N SER A 109 15.24 -16.38 -6.63
CA SER A 109 14.12 -15.72 -7.32
C SER A 109 14.17 -14.22 -7.06
N LYS A 110 13.72 -13.45 -8.05
CA LYS A 110 13.67 -12.00 -7.95
C LYS A 110 12.22 -11.56 -7.85
N ILE A 111 11.90 -10.73 -6.86
CA ILE A 111 10.56 -10.14 -6.74
C ILE A 111 10.63 -8.66 -7.06
N ASP A 112 9.94 -8.27 -8.14
CA ASP A 112 9.79 -6.88 -8.55
C ASP A 112 8.38 -6.39 -8.21
N LEU A 113 8.29 -5.35 -7.39
CA LEU A 113 7.02 -4.65 -7.18
C LEU A 113 6.67 -3.82 -8.41
N PHE A 114 5.39 -3.65 -8.72
CA PHE A 114 4.91 -2.59 -9.63
C PHE A 114 3.86 -1.71 -8.97
N ASP A 115 3.36 -2.07 -7.78
CA ASP A 115 2.67 -1.15 -6.89
C ASP A 115 3.18 -1.30 -5.44
N GLY A 116 3.22 -0.18 -4.71
CA GLY A 116 3.60 -0.17 -3.29
C GLY A 116 5.07 0.09 -2.98
N GLN A 117 5.88 0.55 -3.93
CA GLN A 117 7.31 0.85 -3.67
C GLN A 117 7.56 1.85 -2.53
N HIS A 118 6.74 2.90 -2.42
CA HIS A 118 6.83 3.87 -1.31
C HIS A 118 6.52 3.22 0.05
N ARG A 119 5.55 2.30 0.06
CA ARG A 119 5.16 1.55 1.26
C ARG A 119 6.26 0.59 1.68
N ASN A 120 6.79 -0.17 0.72
CA ASN A 120 7.94 -1.04 0.94
C ASN A 120 9.12 -0.25 1.54
N PHE A 121 9.50 0.87 0.93
CA PHE A 121 10.59 1.69 1.46
C PHE A 121 10.30 2.19 2.88
N GLY A 122 9.10 2.72 3.15
CA GLY A 122 8.76 3.21 4.48
C GLY A 122 8.73 2.10 5.55
N ILE A 123 8.34 0.88 5.19
CA ILE A 123 8.45 -0.29 6.07
C ILE A 123 9.92 -0.58 6.41
N LEU A 124 10.80 -0.58 5.40
CA LEU A 124 12.23 -0.81 5.59
C LEU A 124 12.87 0.28 6.47
N GLU A 125 12.55 1.55 6.23
CA GLU A 125 13.00 2.67 7.05
C GLU A 125 12.47 2.56 8.50
N THR A 126 11.23 2.10 8.68
CA THR A 126 10.67 1.82 10.02
C THR A 126 11.45 0.71 10.74
N CYS A 127 11.86 -0.34 10.03
CA CYS A 127 12.71 -1.42 10.58
C CYS A 127 14.12 -0.96 10.96
N GLU A 128 14.64 0.10 10.33
CA GLU A 128 15.92 0.69 10.71
C GLU A 128 15.79 1.54 12.00
N LEU A 129 14.61 2.11 12.26
CA LEU A 129 14.35 3.00 13.39
C LEU A 129 13.83 2.27 14.64
N LEU A 130 13.06 1.19 14.47
CA LEU A 130 12.39 0.47 15.55
C LEU A 130 12.81 -1.01 15.59
N CYS A 131 12.92 -1.55 16.81
CA CYS A 131 13.19 -2.96 17.04
C CYS A 131 11.89 -3.78 17.22
N ASN A 132 12.00 -5.12 17.19
CA ASN A 132 10.92 -6.07 17.50
C ASN A 132 9.66 -5.96 16.61
N LEU A 133 9.88 -5.82 15.30
CA LEU A 133 8.81 -5.76 14.28
C LEU A 133 8.52 -7.12 13.62
N ASP A 134 8.98 -8.22 14.22
CA ASP A 134 8.81 -9.60 13.74
C ASP A 134 7.36 -10.06 13.72
N THR A 135 6.49 -9.45 14.52
CA THR A 135 5.04 -9.72 14.54
C THR A 135 4.26 -8.87 13.54
N GLN A 136 4.85 -7.80 13.02
CA GLN A 136 4.19 -6.90 12.07
C GLN A 136 4.33 -7.48 10.67
N THR A 137 3.22 -7.54 9.94
CA THR A 137 3.19 -8.17 8.61
C THR A 137 2.58 -7.24 7.58
N VAL A 138 2.99 -7.43 6.32
CA VAL A 138 2.40 -6.78 5.16
C VAL A 138 1.97 -7.83 4.15
N THR A 139 0.81 -7.61 3.54
CA THR A 139 0.32 -8.46 2.47
C THR A 139 1.07 -8.19 1.17
N VAL A 140 1.50 -9.25 0.49
CA VAL A 140 2.13 -9.18 -0.83
C VAL A 140 1.33 -10.04 -1.81
N GLU A 141 0.87 -9.43 -2.89
CA GLU A 141 0.20 -10.09 -4.01
C GLU A 141 1.20 -10.27 -5.17
N LEU A 142 1.32 -11.49 -5.65
CA LEU A 142 2.41 -11.92 -6.53
C LEU A 142 1.86 -12.61 -7.77
N THR A 143 2.24 -12.08 -8.92
CA THR A 143 2.17 -12.74 -10.22
C THR A 143 3.47 -13.50 -10.49
N GLU A 144 3.49 -14.36 -11.50
CA GLU A 144 4.62 -15.26 -11.76
C GLU A 144 5.15 -15.10 -13.19
N ASN A 145 6.46 -14.90 -13.31
CA ASN A 145 7.23 -14.92 -14.55
C ASN A 145 6.62 -14.08 -15.68
N LEU A 146 6.03 -12.93 -15.34
CA LEU A 146 5.41 -12.06 -16.33
C LEU A 146 6.45 -11.27 -17.14
N PRO A 147 6.30 -11.19 -18.48
CA PRO A 147 7.11 -10.31 -19.30
C PRO A 147 7.04 -8.85 -18.82
N CYS A 148 8.15 -8.12 -18.92
CA CYS A 148 8.25 -6.73 -18.43
C CYS A 148 7.14 -5.82 -19.03
N ALA A 149 6.81 -5.97 -20.31
CA ALA A 149 5.74 -5.21 -20.97
C ALA A 149 4.36 -5.42 -20.30
N VAL A 150 4.04 -6.63 -19.85
CA VAL A 150 2.78 -6.92 -19.14
C VAL A 150 2.78 -6.25 -17.77
N ARG A 151 3.91 -6.31 -17.05
CA ARG A 151 4.08 -5.65 -15.75
C ARG A 151 3.98 -4.13 -15.87
N GLN A 152 4.50 -3.55 -16.95
CA GLN A 152 4.36 -2.11 -17.27
C GLN A 152 2.90 -1.73 -17.55
N GLN A 153 2.15 -2.59 -18.26
CA GLN A 153 0.72 -2.36 -18.46
C GLN A 153 -0.04 -2.40 -17.13
N PHE A 154 0.23 -3.37 -16.25
CA PHE A 154 -0.39 -3.42 -14.92
C PHE A 154 -0.05 -2.20 -14.07
N PHE A 155 1.20 -1.72 -14.11
CA PHE A 155 1.57 -0.45 -13.49
C PHE A 155 0.70 0.70 -14.01
N ALA A 156 0.52 0.80 -15.34
CA ALA A 156 -0.29 1.84 -15.95
C ALA A 156 -1.77 1.72 -15.57
N ASP A 157 -2.33 0.51 -15.59
CA ASP A 157 -3.73 0.25 -15.27
C ASP A 157 -4.06 0.59 -13.81
N ILE A 158 -3.22 0.17 -12.86
CA ILE A 158 -3.40 0.45 -11.44
C ILE A 158 -3.38 1.97 -11.18
N ASN A 159 -2.39 2.67 -11.75
CA ASN A 159 -2.24 4.10 -11.51
C ASN A 159 -3.24 4.94 -12.32
N GLY A 160 -3.68 4.47 -13.48
CA GLY A 160 -4.64 5.14 -14.35
C GLY A 160 -6.08 5.02 -13.85
N ASN A 161 -6.43 3.87 -13.27
CA ASN A 161 -7.77 3.63 -12.72
C ASN A 161 -7.92 4.11 -11.27
N ALA A 162 -6.82 4.39 -10.56
CA ALA A 162 -6.86 4.94 -9.22
C ALA A 162 -7.41 6.37 -9.22
N SER A 163 -8.65 6.53 -8.75
CA SER A 163 -9.23 7.85 -8.47
C SER A 163 -8.81 8.30 -7.08
N LYS A 164 -8.23 9.50 -6.98
CA LYS A 164 -7.97 10.11 -5.68
C LYS A 164 -9.29 10.53 -5.05
N PRO A 165 -9.57 10.13 -3.79
CA PRO A 165 -10.72 10.66 -3.07
C PRO A 165 -10.65 12.18 -3.01
N ASN A 166 -11.81 12.83 -2.96
CA ASN A 166 -11.88 14.27 -2.86
C ASN A 166 -11.19 14.76 -1.57
N ALA A 167 -10.52 15.91 -1.63
CA ALA A 167 -9.85 16.45 -0.45
C ALA A 167 -10.81 16.75 0.70
N ALA A 168 -12.07 17.10 0.42
CA ALA A 168 -13.08 17.34 1.45
C ALA A 168 -13.33 16.08 2.29
N ILE A 169 -13.58 14.92 1.66
CA ILE A 169 -13.86 13.69 2.40
C ILE A 169 -12.64 13.20 3.18
N ASN A 170 -11.43 13.32 2.60
CA ASN A 170 -10.21 12.96 3.30
C ASN A 170 -10.04 13.80 4.58
N LEU A 171 -10.22 15.11 4.47
CA LEU A 171 -10.15 16.03 5.62
C LEU A 171 -11.28 15.77 6.63
N ALA A 172 -12.46 15.43 6.12
CA ALA A 172 -13.62 15.04 6.91
C ALA A 172 -13.50 13.63 7.50
N TYR A 173 -12.45 12.84 7.25
CA TYR A 173 -12.18 11.61 7.99
C TYR A 173 -10.88 11.66 8.79
N ASP A 174 -9.99 12.59 8.46
CA ASP A 174 -8.75 12.80 9.18
C ASP A 174 -8.99 13.24 10.64
N ARG A 175 -8.69 12.32 11.57
CA ARG A 175 -8.71 12.54 13.03
C ARG A 175 -7.33 12.87 13.59
N THR A 176 -6.31 13.02 12.75
CA THR A 176 -4.96 13.42 13.15
C THR A 176 -4.73 14.92 12.97
N ASN A 177 -5.47 15.55 12.06
CA ASN A 177 -5.43 16.99 11.84
C ASN A 177 -6.24 17.76 12.89
N ILE A 178 -5.55 18.51 13.76
CA ILE A 178 -6.16 19.27 14.87
C ILE A 178 -7.13 20.35 14.33
N LEU A 179 -6.75 21.09 13.30
CA LEU A 179 -7.60 22.13 12.71
C LEU A 179 -8.90 21.53 12.18
N SER A 180 -8.80 20.41 11.46
CA SER A 180 -9.99 19.71 10.93
C SER A 180 -10.88 19.17 12.03
N GLN A 181 -10.32 18.71 13.14
CA GLN A 181 -11.11 18.30 14.31
C GLN A 181 -11.89 19.47 14.91
N MET A 182 -11.22 20.60 15.17
CA MET A 182 -11.86 21.80 15.72
C MET A 182 -12.98 22.33 14.80
N VAL A 183 -12.71 22.41 13.49
CA VAL A 183 -13.69 22.89 12.51
C VAL A 183 -14.88 21.93 12.42
N ARG A 184 -14.64 20.61 12.48
CA ARG A 184 -15.71 19.62 12.51
C ARG A 184 -16.59 19.76 13.74
N GLU A 185 -16.00 19.84 14.92
CA GLU A 185 -16.77 20.02 16.17
C GLU A 185 -17.64 21.27 16.10
N MET A 186 -17.11 22.37 15.57
CA MET A 186 -17.87 23.61 15.36
C MET A 186 -19.04 23.40 14.39
N VAL A 187 -18.80 22.76 13.23
CA VAL A 187 -19.85 22.50 12.23
C VAL A 187 -20.91 21.53 12.76
N GLU A 188 -20.52 20.46 13.44
CA GLU A 188 -21.42 19.46 14.01
C GLU A 188 -22.24 20.01 15.20
N SER A 189 -21.70 20.99 15.94
CA SER A 189 -22.41 21.66 17.04
C SER A 189 -23.49 22.64 16.59
N ASN A 190 -23.60 22.94 15.29
CA ASN A 190 -24.55 23.90 14.73
C ASN A 190 -25.40 23.26 13.62
N ASP A 191 -26.68 23.03 13.90
CA ASP A 191 -27.63 22.37 12.98
C ASP A 191 -27.72 23.01 11.59
N VAL A 192 -27.58 24.34 11.51
CA VAL A 192 -27.62 25.05 10.22
C VAL A 192 -26.35 24.74 9.44
N LEU A 193 -25.18 24.90 10.07
CA LEU A 193 -23.89 24.63 9.43
C LEU A 193 -23.77 23.18 9.00
N PHE A 194 -24.13 22.23 9.87
CA PHE A 194 -24.11 20.81 9.55
C PHE A 194 -24.93 20.48 8.30
N ARG A 195 -26.15 21.03 8.20
CA ARG A 195 -27.05 20.77 7.07
C ARG A 195 -26.56 21.36 5.74
N VAL A 196 -25.87 22.50 5.78
CA VAL A 196 -25.42 23.20 4.56
C VAL A 196 -23.97 22.88 4.17
N THR A 197 -23.27 22.06 4.94
CA THR A 197 -21.87 21.69 4.66
C THR A 197 -21.80 20.38 3.86
N ASP A 198 -21.12 20.41 2.70
CA ASP A 198 -20.74 19.19 1.98
C ASP A 198 -19.39 18.68 2.52
N PHE A 199 -19.39 17.49 3.12
CA PHE A 199 -18.18 16.83 3.59
C PHE A 199 -17.50 15.98 2.52
N GLU A 200 -18.17 15.73 1.38
CA GLU A 200 -17.64 14.90 0.31
C GLU A 200 -16.97 15.71 -0.80
N ARG A 201 -17.54 16.86 -1.16
CA ARG A 201 -17.11 17.65 -2.32
C ARG A 201 -16.43 18.94 -1.91
N THR A 202 -15.34 19.24 -2.60
CA THR A 202 -14.67 20.55 -2.53
C THR A 202 -15.39 21.63 -3.30
N ASN A 203 -15.89 21.29 -4.49
CA ASN A 203 -16.62 22.22 -5.36
C ASN A 203 -18.12 22.02 -5.19
N ILE A 204 -18.78 23.04 -4.66
CA ILE A 204 -20.23 23.07 -4.52
C ILE A 204 -20.84 23.59 -5.82
N THR A 205 -21.85 22.89 -6.32
CA THR A 205 -22.61 23.32 -7.49
C THR A 205 -24.05 23.60 -7.06
N GLY A 206 -24.78 24.45 -7.79
CA GLY A 206 -26.20 24.71 -7.51
C GLY A 206 -27.14 23.50 -7.67
N LYS A 207 -26.59 22.31 -7.98
CA LYS A 207 -27.31 21.04 -8.09
C LYS A 207 -27.41 20.29 -6.76
N THR A 208 -26.67 20.70 -5.74
CA THR A 208 -26.66 20.09 -4.40
C THR A 208 -27.29 21.02 -3.38
N PRO A 209 -27.90 20.51 -2.29
CA PRO A 209 -28.50 21.34 -1.23
C PRO A 209 -27.45 22.04 -0.35
N TYR A 210 -26.17 21.65 -0.46
CA TYR A 210 -25.07 22.25 0.30
C TYR A 210 -24.66 23.60 -0.25
N TRP A 211 -24.19 24.48 0.64
CA TRP A 211 -23.77 25.84 0.31
C TRP A 211 -22.26 26.02 0.36
N VAL A 212 -21.57 25.21 1.16
CA VAL A 212 -20.14 25.33 1.43
C VAL A 212 -19.52 23.95 1.64
N SER A 213 -18.25 23.78 1.26
CA SER A 213 -17.53 22.54 1.51
C SER A 213 -16.84 22.56 2.86
N PHE A 214 -16.74 21.40 3.51
CA PHE A 214 -15.97 21.25 4.75
C PHE A 214 -14.51 21.69 4.59
N LYS A 215 -13.92 21.42 3.42
CA LYS A 215 -12.58 21.91 3.10
C LYS A 215 -12.50 23.44 3.09
N ALA A 216 -13.49 24.13 2.53
CA ALA A 216 -13.50 25.59 2.52
C ALA A 216 -13.55 26.17 3.95
N PHE A 217 -14.30 25.56 4.86
CA PHE A 217 -14.26 25.94 6.28
C PHE A 217 -12.87 25.75 6.89
N CYS A 218 -12.24 24.60 6.65
CA CYS A 218 -10.89 24.35 7.16
C CYS A 218 -9.87 25.34 6.58
N ASP A 219 -9.92 25.60 5.27
CA ASP A 219 -9.02 26.54 4.59
C ASP A 219 -9.20 27.97 5.11
N ALA A 220 -10.44 28.39 5.39
CA ALA A 220 -10.74 29.71 5.95
C ALA A 220 -10.26 29.83 7.40
N SER A 221 -10.58 28.84 8.25
CA SER A 221 -10.16 28.82 9.65
C SER A 221 -8.64 28.78 9.79
N GLY A 222 -7.95 28.03 8.92
CA GLY A 222 -6.49 27.96 8.91
C GLY A 222 -5.78 29.27 8.55
N ARG A 223 -6.49 30.32 8.13
CA ARG A 223 -5.90 31.67 7.93
C ARG A 223 -5.79 32.48 9.22
N PHE A 224 -6.45 32.06 10.30
CA PHE A 224 -6.46 32.75 11.58
C PHE A 224 -5.42 32.20 12.57
N ILE A 225 -4.68 31.18 12.16
CA ILE A 225 -3.66 30.46 12.94
C ILE A 225 -2.34 30.60 12.20
#